data_AF-E1VP78-F1
#
_entry.id   AF-E1VP78-F1
#
_cell.length_a   1.000
_cell.length_b   1.000
_cell.length_c   1.000
_cell.angle_alpha   90.00
_cell.angle_beta   90.00
_cell.angle_gamma   90.00
#
_symmetry.space_group_name_H-M   'P 1'
#
loop_
_entity.id
_entity.type
_entity.pdbx_description
1 polymer ?
#
loop_
_entity_poly.entity_id
_entity_poly.type
_entity_poly.pdbx_seq_one_letter_code
_entity_poly.pdbx_strand_id
1 'polypeptide(L)' 'MKNAAVTLRKLAIDGIALLASIALTLGGIWGLTLVDASLFTMVVFSTLMFPMLFSTGVYFGRDVQDATHTLIA' A
#
# COMPACT_ATOMS: atom_id res chain seq x y z
N MET A 1 16.52 21.49 -7.21
CA MET A 1 17.05 20.49 -6.25
C MET A 1 16.16 20.26 -5.01
N LYS A 2 15.66 21.30 -4.32
CA LYS A 2 14.74 21.11 -3.16
C LYS A 2 13.46 20.32 -3.48
N ASN A 3 12.89 20.52 -4.67
CA ASN A 3 11.64 19.85 -5.06
C ASN A 3 11.84 18.34 -5.29
N ALA A 4 12.92 17.93 -5.95
CA ALA A 4 13.22 16.52 -6.20
C ALA A 4 13.39 15.71 -4.90
N ALA A 5 14.08 16.27 -3.90
CA ALA A 5 14.25 15.61 -2.60
C ALA A 5 12.93 15.44 -1.83
N VAL A 6 12.02 16.43 -1.93
CA VAL A 6 10.68 16.34 -1.32
C VAL A 6 9.83 15.30 -2.03
N THR A 7 9.86 15.25 -3.36
CA THR A 7 9.13 14.26 -4.17
C THR A 7 9.62 12.84 -3.88
N LEU A 8 10.94 12.62 -3.84
CA LEU A 8 11.51 11.31 -3.50
C LEU A 8 11.16 10.88 -2.06
N ARG A 9 11.12 11.82 -1.11
CA ARG A 9 10.72 11.51 0.26
C ARG A 9 9.25 11.08 0.34
N LYS A 10 8.35 11.78 -0.35
CA LYS A 10 6.93 11.40 -0.40
C LYS A 10 6.74 10.01 -1.03
N LEU A 11 7.38 9.80 -2.19
CA LEU A 11 7.38 8.51 -2.88
C LEU A 11 7.86 7.35 -1.97
N ALA A 12 8.92 7.59 -1.20
CA ALA A 12 9.43 6.59 -0.25
C ALA A 12 8.43 6.31 0.89
N ILE A 13 7.81 7.35 1.45
CA ILE A 13 6.81 7.21 2.53
C ILE A 13 5.59 6.43 2.02
N ASP A 14 5.04 6.82 0.88
CA ASP A 14 3.83 6.22 0.33
C ASP A 14 4.11 4.79 -0.18
N GLY A 15 5.32 4.54 -0.69
CA GLY A 15 5.77 3.19 -1.02
C GLY A 15 5.88 2.28 0.20
N ILE A 16 6.43 2.77 1.31
CA ILE A 16 6.46 2.02 2.58
C ILE A 16 5.05 1.76 3.09
N ALA A 17 4.15 2.74 3.01
CA ALA A 17 2.75 2.58 3.42
C ALA A 17 2.03 1.50 2.59
N LEU A 18 2.25 1.49 1.28
CA LEU A 18 1.73 0.45 0.39
C LEU A 18 2.28 -0.93 0.77
N LEU A 19 3.59 -1.07 0.95
CA LEU A 19 4.21 -2.34 1.35
C LEU A 19 3.70 -2.83 2.71
N ALA A 20 3.55 -1.93 3.67
CA ALA A 20 2.99 -2.27 4.99
C ALA A 20 1.54 -2.75 4.88
N SER A 21 0.72 -2.10 4.06
CA SER A 21 -0.68 -2.51 3.85
C SER A 21 -0.80 -3.89 3.19
N ILE A 22 0.07 -4.19 2.22
CA ILE A 22 0.15 -5.52 1.58
C ILE A 22 0.59 -6.57 2.61
N ALA A 23 1.64 -6.29 3.37
CA ALA A 23 2.15 -7.20 4.39
C ALA A 23 1.10 -7.50 5.47
N LEU A 24 0.37 -6.49 5.94
CA LEU A 24 -0.72 -6.67 6.90
C LEU A 24 -1.87 -7.50 6.31
N THR A 25 -2.21 -7.29 5.04
CA THR A 25 -3.28 -8.07 4.40
C THR A 25 -2.88 -9.53 4.25
N LEU A 26 -1.70 -9.81 3.70
CA LEU A 26 -1.21 -11.18 3.51
C LEU A 26 -0.97 -11.88 4.85
N GLY A 27 -0.35 -11.18 5.81
CA GLY A 27 -0.12 -11.69 7.15
C GLY A 27 -1.41 -11.96 7.91
N GLY A 28 -2.42 -11.10 7.77
CA GLY A 28 -3.74 -11.32 8.35
C GLY A 28 -4.45 -12.53 7.75
N ILE A 29 -4.44 -12.68 6.42
CA ILE A 29 -5.00 -13.87 5.74
C ILE A 29 -4.27 -15.14 6.22
N TRP A 30 -2.94 -15.12 6.25
CA TRP A 30 -2.14 -16.24 6.73
C TRP A 30 -2.46 -16.60 8.19
N GLY A 31 -2.56 -15.60 9.06
CA GLY A 31 -2.95 -15.80 10.45
C GLY A 31 -4.34 -16.40 10.60
N LEU A 32 -5.29 -15.98 9.77
CA LEU A 32 -6.64 -16.57 9.71
C LEU A 32 -6.60 -18.03 9.23
N THR A 33 -5.73 -18.37 8.29
CA THR A 33 -5.53 -19.75 7.84
C THR A 33 -4.97 -20.62 8.97
N LEU A 34 -4.01 -20.12 9.76
CA LEU A 34 -3.41 -20.89 10.86
C LEU A 34 -4.38 -21.23 11.99
N VAL A 35 -5.47 -20.46 12.15
CA VAL A 35 -6.49 -20.69 13.18
C VAL A 35 -7.75 -21.37 12.61
N ASP A 36 -7.68 -21.91 11.39
CA ASP A 36 -8.81 -22.52 10.67
C ASP A 36 -10.06 -21.62 10.65
N ALA A 37 -9.85 -20.31 10.46
CA ALA A 37 -10.96 -19.36 10.37
C ALA A 37 -11.87 -19.69 9.18
N SER A 38 -13.16 -19.41 9.33
CA SER A 38 -14.12 -19.64 8.26
C SER A 38 -13.78 -18.82 6.99
N LEU A 39 -14.14 -19.34 5.82
CA LEU A 39 -14.03 -18.60 4.55
C LEU A 39 -14.77 -17.25 4.61
N PHE A 40 -15.91 -17.19 5.30
CA PHE A 40 -16.63 -15.94 5.52
C PHE A 40 -15.77 -14.90 6.25
N THR A 41 -15.07 -15.30 7.31
CA THR A 41 -14.14 -14.45 8.06
C THR A 41 -13.00 -13.93 7.18
N MET A 42 -12.41 -14.79 6.35
CA MET A 42 -11.33 -14.41 5.43
C MET A 42 -11.81 -13.40 4.37
N VAL A 43 -13.02 -13.58 3.83
CA VAL A 43 -13.62 -12.66 2.86
C VAL A 43 -13.94 -11.31 3.51
N VAL A 44 -14.52 -11.30 4.71
CA VAL A 44 -14.80 -10.07 5.46
C VAL A 44 -13.50 -9.32 5.75
N PHE A 45 -12.48 -10.01 6.26
CA PHE A 45 -11.17 -9.42 6.50
C PHE A 45 -10.59 -8.79 5.22
N SER A 46 -10.57 -9.54 4.11
CA SER A 46 -10.04 -9.04 2.84
C SER A 46 -10.82 -7.82 2.31
N THR A 47 -12.15 -7.83 2.46
CA THR A 47 -13.01 -6.69 2.09
C THR A 47 -12.69 -5.45 2.94
N LEU A 48 -12.42 -5.63 4.23
CA LEU A 48 -12.05 -4.53 5.13
C LEU A 48 -10.64 -3.99 4.86
N MET A 49 -9.73 -4.82 4.34
CA MET A 49 -8.39 -4.37 3.94
C MET A 49 -8.38 -3.62 2.59
N PHE A 50 -9.38 -3.85 1.73
CA PHE A 50 -9.43 -3.26 0.38
C PHE A 50 -9.32 -1.72 0.35
N PRO A 51 -10.03 -0.93 1.19
CA PRO A 51 -9.87 0.53 1.20
C PRO A 51 -8.45 0.99 1.53
N MET A 52 -7.75 0.28 2.42
CA MET A 52 -6.36 0.61 2.80
C MET A 52 -5.41 0.33 1.63
N LEU A 53 -5.54 -0.84 0.99
CA LEU A 53 -4.73 -1.20 -0.18
C LEU A 53 -4.98 -0.25 -1.35
N PHE A 54 -6.25 0.08 -1.60
CA PHE A 54 -6.62 0.98 -2.68
C PHE A 54 -6.10 2.40 -2.44
N SER A 55 -6.30 2.96 -1.24
CA SER A 55 -5.84 4.32 -0.94
C SER A 55 -4.32 4.47 -1.02
N THR A 56 -3.56 3.57 -0.39
CA THR A 56 -2.10 3.58 -0.45
C THR A 56 -1.58 3.34 -1.87
N GLY A 57 -2.22 2.48 -2.66
CA GLY A 57 -1.89 2.28 -4.07
C GLY A 57 -2.12 3.52 -4.93
N VAL A 58 -3.23 4.24 -4.70
CA VAL A 58 -3.54 5.50 -5.41
C VAL A 58 -2.52 6.59 -5.07
N TYR A 59 -2.17 6.75 -3.79
CA TYR A 59 -1.18 7.76 -3.38
C TYR A 59 0.21 7.45 -3.96
N PHE A 60 0.67 6.21 -3.82
CA PHE A 60 1.93 5.78 -4.41
C PHE A 60 1.96 5.97 -5.94
N GLY A 61 0.89 5.61 -6.64
CA GLY A 61 0.80 5.78 -8.10
C GLY A 61 0.88 7.25 -8.53
N ARG A 62 0.24 8.16 -7.80
CA ARG A 62 0.36 9.61 -8.04
C ARG A 62 1.77 10.12 -7.78
N ASP A 63 2.38 9.70 -6.68
CA ASP A 63 3.75 10.09 -6.34
C ASP A 63 4.78 9.57 -7.35
N VAL A 64 4.56 8.38 -7.93
CA VAL A 64 5.38 7.86 -9.04
C VAL A 64 5.25 8.74 -10.27
N GLN A 65 4.04 9.16 -10.63
CA GLN A 65 3.82 10.07 -11.76
C GLN A 65 4.50 11.42 -11.53
N ASP A 66 4.34 12.01 -10.34
CA ASP A 66 4.96 13.28 -9.97
C ASP A 66 6.49 13.18 -9.96
N ALA A 67 7.04 12.09 -9.44
CA ALA A 67 8.49 11.81 -9.48
C ALA A 67 9.00 11.68 -10.91
N THR A 68 8.27 10.97 -11.77
CA THR A 68 8.61 10.80 -13.18
C THR A 68 8.65 12.16 -13.89
N HIS A 69 7.63 13.00 -13.69
CA HIS A 69 7.59 14.36 -14.24
C HIS A 69 8.65 15.29 -13.67
N THR A 70 9.08 15.11 -12.41
CA THR A 70 10.06 16.01 -11.77
C THR A 70 11.51 15.61 -12.04
N LEU A 71 11.76 14.32 -12.33
CA LEU A 71 13.12 13.76 -12.46
C LEU A 71 13.53 13.47 -13.91
N ILE A 72 12.57 13.20 -14.80
CA ILE A 72 12.84 12.79 -16.19
C ILE A 72 12.54 13.91 -17.19
N ALA A 73 11.58 14.79 -16.90
CA ALA A 73 11.31 16.01 -17.67
C ALA A 73 12.06 17.22 -17.09
#